data_AF-A0A3D2B3R5-F1
#
_entry.id   AF-A0A3D2B3R5-F1
#
_cell.length_a   1.000
_cell.length_b   1.000
_cell.length_c   1.000
_cell.angle_alpha   90.00
_cell.angle_beta   90.00
_cell.angle_gamma   90.00
#
_symmetry.space_group_name_H-M   'P 1'
#
loop_
_entity.id
_entity.type
_entity.pdbx_description
1 polymer ?
#
loop_
_entity_poly.entity_id
_entity_poly.type
_entity_poly.pdbx_seq_one_letter_code
_entity_poly.pdbx_strand_id
1 'polypeptide(L)'
;MWQRTKIVVLALGLLLSHQVFAGSAWESYKARFLMPDGRIIDTGNNSVSHTEGQGFAMMMAVRNNDRAGFDKIWSWTKKNLQNPQTGLFYWRFNPVAADPVMDKNNATDGDTFIAWALLKAGTQWNDSNYLNASDAI
;
A
#
# COMPACT_ATOMS: atom_id res chain seq x y z
N MET A 1 51.45 -27.55 -7.51
CA MET A 1 50.90 -26.60 -6.50
C MET A 1 50.09 -25.45 -7.12
N TRP A 2 50.39 -25.01 -8.35
CA TRP A 2 49.80 -23.80 -8.96
C TRP A 2 48.41 -23.97 -9.63
N GLN A 3 48.00 -25.19 -9.99
CA GLN A 3 46.67 -25.47 -10.56
C GLN A 3 45.56 -25.58 -9.51
N ARG A 4 45.87 -25.95 -8.26
CA ARG A 4 44.87 -26.10 -7.18
C ARG A 4 44.33 -24.74 -6.70
N THR A 5 45.14 -23.69 -6.78
CA THR A 5 44.78 -22.33 -6.35
C THR A 5 43.75 -21.68 -7.28
N LYS A 6 43.77 -21.99 -8.59
CA LYS A 6 42.83 -21.41 -9.57
C LYS A 6 41.40 -21.95 -9.41
N ILE A 7 41.24 -23.22 -9.00
CA ILE A 7 39.93 -23.85 -8.80
C ILE A 7 39.24 -23.29 -7.56
N VAL A 8 39.99 -23.00 -6.50
CA VAL A 8 39.44 -22.41 -5.26
C VAL A 8 38.97 -20.96 -5.48
N VAL A 9 39.68 -20.17 -6.28
CA VAL A 9 39.30 -18.79 -6.62
C VAL A 9 38.04 -18.75 -7.49
N LEU A 10 37.87 -19.70 -8.42
CA LEU A 10 36.67 -19.79 -9.27
C LEU A 10 35.41 -20.20 -8.47
N ALA A 11 35.56 -21.10 -7.49
CA ALA A 11 34.46 -21.55 -6.63
C ALA A 11 33.98 -20.46 -5.65
N LEU A 12 34.88 -19.60 -5.13
CA LEU A 12 34.48 -18.45 -4.31
C LEU A 12 33.77 -17.35 -5.12
N GLY A 13 34.12 -17.15 -6.38
CA GLY A 13 33.47 -16.15 -7.25
C GLY A 13 31.99 -16.45 -7.55
N LEU A 14 31.62 -17.73 -7.64
CA LEU A 14 30.23 -18.17 -7.79
C LEU A 14 29.41 -18.05 -6.51
N LEU A 15 30.03 -18.24 -5.34
CA LEU A 15 29.39 -18.08 -4.02
C LEU A 15 29.16 -16.61 -3.63
N LEU A 16 29.87 -15.67 -4.26
CA LEU A 16 29.73 -14.22 -4.09
C LEU A 16 28.81 -13.57 -5.14
N SER A 17 28.12 -14.37 -5.95
CA SER A 17 27.04 -13.83 -6.78
C SER A 17 25.96 -13.27 -5.85
N HIS A 18 25.95 -11.94 -5.70
CA HIS A 18 24.84 -11.23 -5.09
C HIS A 18 23.60 -11.60 -5.90
N GLN A 19 22.77 -12.46 -5.34
CA GLN A 19 21.41 -12.64 -5.81
C GLN A 19 20.77 -11.26 -5.72
N VAL A 20 20.66 -10.58 -6.86
CA VAL A 20 19.83 -9.39 -6.98
C VAL A 20 18.41 -9.91 -6.83
N PHE A 21 17.93 -9.91 -5.59
CA PHE A 21 16.53 -10.19 -5.32
C PHE A 21 15.75 -9.01 -5.91
N ALA A 22 15.12 -9.25 -7.05
CA ALA A 22 13.98 -8.42 -7.44
C ALA A 22 13.01 -8.44 -6.24
N GLY A 23 12.61 -7.26 -5.75
CA GLY A 23 11.60 -7.17 -4.69
C GLY A 23 10.35 -7.94 -5.11
N SER A 24 9.58 -8.42 -4.14
CA SER A 24 8.29 -9.03 -4.45
C SER A 24 7.44 -8.08 -5.30
N ALA A 25 6.41 -8.59 -5.98
CA ALA A 25 5.48 -7.74 -6.73
C ALA A 25 4.92 -6.60 -5.86
N TRP A 26 4.77 -6.83 -4.54
CA TRP A 26 4.37 -5.82 -3.58
C TRP A 26 5.43 -4.74 -3.33
N GLU A 27 6.70 -5.11 -3.13
CA GLU A 27 7.77 -4.12 -2.96
C GLU A 27 7.95 -3.26 -4.22
N SER A 28 7.84 -3.88 -5.40
CA SER A 28 7.88 -3.17 -6.67
C SER A 28 6.67 -2.24 -6.86
N TYR A 29 5.48 -2.65 -6.42
CA TYR A 29 4.29 -1.80 -6.41
C TYR A 29 4.48 -0.59 -5.48
N LYS A 30 4.90 -0.81 -4.24
CA LYS A 30 5.16 0.27 -3.27
C LYS A 30 6.18 1.27 -3.80
N ALA A 31 7.30 0.79 -4.35
CA ALA A 31 8.35 1.66 -4.89
C ALA A 31 7.87 2.58 -6.03
N ARG A 32 6.81 2.19 -6.74
CA ARG A 32 6.25 2.95 -7.87
C ARG A 32 5.07 3.84 -7.50
N PHE A 33 4.25 3.40 -6.54
CA PHE A 33 2.92 3.98 -6.33
C PHE A 33 2.63 4.41 -4.90
N LEU A 34 3.36 3.91 -3.90
CA LEU A 34 3.15 4.31 -2.50
C LEU A 34 4.09 5.47 -2.13
N MET A 35 3.47 6.61 -1.82
CA MET A 35 4.18 7.79 -1.35
C MET A 35 4.55 7.66 0.15
N PRO A 36 5.58 8.40 0.61
CA PRO A 36 6.01 8.34 2.02
C PRO A 36 4.93 8.68 3.05
N ASP A 37 3.92 9.46 2.65
CA ASP A 37 2.78 9.89 3.47
C ASP A 37 1.64 8.86 3.55
N GLY A 38 1.66 7.79 2.75
CA GLY A 38 0.61 6.77 2.70
C GLY A 38 -0.31 6.84 1.49
N ARG A 39 -0.10 7.83 0.63
CA ARG A 39 -0.90 8.02 -0.57
C ARG A 39 -0.51 7.04 -1.67
N ILE A 40 -1.49 6.39 -2.28
CA ILE A 40 -1.33 5.63 -3.51
C ILE A 40 -1.57 6.58 -4.69
N ILE A 41 -0.59 6.71 -5.57
CA ILE A 41 -0.67 7.64 -6.70
C ILE A 41 -0.93 6.92 -8.01
N ASP A 42 -1.88 7.45 -8.78
CA ASP A 42 -2.07 7.11 -10.17
C ASP A 42 -1.15 7.97 -11.03
N THR A 43 0.04 7.47 -11.33
CA THR A 43 1.04 8.15 -12.18
C THR A 43 0.56 8.33 -13.63
N GLY A 44 -0.44 7.56 -14.06
CA GLY A 44 -1.06 7.71 -15.39
C GLY A 44 -2.11 8.81 -15.45
N ASN A 45 -2.54 9.34 -14.29
CA ASN A 45 -3.61 10.32 -14.18
C ASN A 45 -3.23 11.49 -13.27
N ASN A 46 -2.11 12.16 -13.58
CA ASN A 46 -1.65 13.35 -12.85
C ASN A 46 -1.40 13.13 -11.35
N SER A 47 -1.00 11.92 -10.96
CA SER A 47 -0.66 11.56 -9.57
C SER A 47 -1.79 11.82 -8.58
N VAL A 48 -3.05 11.70 -9.03
CA VAL A 48 -4.21 11.72 -8.13
C VAL A 48 -4.30 10.43 -7.35
N SER A 49 -5.15 10.43 -6.33
CA SER A 49 -5.43 9.25 -5.52
C SER A 49 -6.93 9.05 -5.43
N HIS A 50 -7.36 7.79 -5.39
CA HIS A 50 -8.76 7.42 -5.29
C HIS A 50 -8.97 6.44 -4.13
N THR A 51 -10.19 6.40 -3.58
CA THR A 51 -10.58 5.41 -2.57
C THR A 51 -10.34 3.98 -3.06
N GLU A 52 -10.59 3.71 -4.35
CA GLU A 52 -10.26 2.44 -5.01
C GLU A 52 -8.78 2.06 -4.84
N GLY A 53 -7.86 2.95 -5.23
CA GLY A 53 -6.42 2.70 -5.13
C GLY A 53 -5.94 2.50 -3.70
N GLN A 54 -6.48 3.28 -2.75
CA GLN A 54 -6.19 3.11 -1.34
C GLN A 54 -6.67 1.74 -0.82
N GLY A 55 -7.92 1.38 -1.09
CA GLY A 55 -8.52 0.11 -0.66
C GLY A 55 -7.81 -1.12 -1.24
N PHE A 56 -7.46 -1.09 -2.53
CA PHE A 56 -6.66 -2.16 -3.15
C PHE A 56 -5.30 -2.31 -2.49
N ALA A 57 -4.57 -1.21 -2.26
CA ALA A 57 -3.26 -1.29 -1.64
C ALA A 57 -3.35 -1.75 -0.17
N MET A 58 -4.39 -1.38 0.56
CA MET A 58 -4.66 -1.90 1.90
C MET A 58 -4.87 -3.43 1.87
N MET A 59 -5.67 -3.96 0.95
CA MET A 59 -5.84 -5.41 0.77
C MET A 59 -4.51 -6.11 0.44
N MET A 60 -3.70 -5.51 -0.43
CA MET A 60 -2.39 -6.06 -0.81
C MET A 60 -1.40 -6.03 0.37
N ALA A 61 -1.42 -4.98 1.20
CA ALA A 61 -0.61 -4.90 2.40
C ALA A 61 -0.96 -6.03 3.39
N VAL A 62 -2.25 -6.28 3.63
CA VAL A 62 -2.69 -7.42 4.47
C VAL A 62 -2.21 -8.75 3.91
N ARG A 63 -2.41 -8.98 2.60
CA ARG A 63 -1.97 -10.21 1.92
C ARG A 63 -0.47 -10.47 2.02
N ASN A 64 0.34 -9.41 2.06
CA ASN A 64 1.80 -9.49 2.20
C ASN A 64 2.28 -9.39 3.65
N ASN A 65 1.36 -9.40 4.62
CA ASN A 65 1.63 -9.23 6.05
C ASN A 65 2.42 -7.93 6.37
N ASP A 66 2.18 -6.87 5.60
CA ASP A 66 2.84 -5.57 5.72
C ASP A 66 1.99 -4.60 6.56
N ARG A 67 2.02 -4.79 7.89
CA ARG A 67 1.26 -3.95 8.83
C ARG A 67 1.67 -2.49 8.77
N ALA A 68 2.96 -2.20 8.66
CA ALA A 68 3.45 -0.83 8.61
C ALA A 68 3.00 -0.10 7.34
N GLY A 69 3.01 -0.79 6.19
CA GLY A 69 2.45 -0.29 4.94
C GLY A 69 0.95 -0.04 5.05
N PHE A 70 0.20 -1.01 5.59
CA PHE A 70 -1.24 -0.87 5.83
C PHE A 70 -1.58 0.34 6.69
N ASP A 71 -0.93 0.50 7.85
CA ASP A 71 -1.19 1.59 8.79
C ASP A 71 -0.96 2.96 8.17
N LYS A 72 0.09 3.07 7.36
CA LYS A 72 0.41 4.29 6.64
C LYS A 72 -0.68 4.63 5.61
N ILE A 73 -1.09 3.65 4.80
CA ILE A 73 -2.13 3.83 3.78
C ILE A 73 -3.46 4.19 4.45
N TRP A 74 -3.86 3.43 5.47
CA TRP A 74 -5.10 3.64 6.21
C TRP A 74 -5.16 5.02 6.88
N SER A 75 -4.09 5.41 7.58
CA SER A 75 -4.04 6.71 8.26
C SER A 75 -4.18 7.86 7.26
N TRP A 76 -3.54 7.76 6.10
CA TRP A 76 -3.68 8.75 5.04
C TRP A 76 -5.12 8.78 4.48
N THR A 77 -5.70 7.61 4.17
CA THR A 77 -7.07 7.50 3.65
C THR A 77 -8.07 8.13 4.60
N LYS A 78 -8.02 7.75 5.89
CA LYS A 78 -8.92 8.28 6.90
C LYS A 78 -8.79 9.79 7.05
N LYS A 79 -7.55 10.30 7.12
CA LYS A 79 -7.28 11.73 7.32
C LYS A 79 -7.74 12.60 6.16
N ASN A 80 -7.52 12.15 4.92
CA ASN A 80 -7.67 13.01 3.75
C ASN A 80 -9.00 12.79 3.01
N LEU A 81 -9.61 11.61 3.13
CA LEU A 81 -10.78 11.24 2.34
C LEU A 81 -12.02 10.98 3.18
N GLN A 82 -11.93 10.70 4.49
CA GLN A 82 -13.14 10.36 5.26
C GLN A 82 -14.08 11.57 5.34
N ASN A 83 -15.33 11.33 4.95
CA ASN A 83 -16.43 12.26 5.11
C ASN A 83 -16.96 12.16 6.56
N PRO A 84 -16.77 13.17 7.42
CA PRO A 84 -17.15 13.09 8.82
C PRO A 84 -18.67 13.09 9.04
N GLN A 85 -19.47 13.46 8.03
CA GLN A 85 -20.92 13.43 8.12
C GLN A 85 -21.51 12.05 7.83
N THR A 86 -20.88 11.26 6.96
CA THR A 86 -21.43 9.97 6.49
C THR A 86 -20.62 8.75 6.92
N GLY A 87 -19.35 8.91 7.32
CA GLY A 87 -18.43 7.80 7.61
C GLY A 87 -17.73 7.22 6.36
N LEU A 88 -18.32 7.38 5.18
CA LEU A 88 -17.77 7.00 3.87
C LEU A 88 -16.60 7.91 3.42
N PHE A 89 -16.06 7.70 2.22
CA PHE A 89 -14.87 8.40 1.75
C PHE A 89 -15.10 9.18 0.45
N TYR A 90 -14.63 10.43 0.40
CA TYR A 90 -14.52 11.21 -0.83
C TYR A 90 -13.67 10.47 -1.85
N TRP A 91 -14.21 10.24 -3.04
CA TRP A 91 -13.63 9.25 -3.94
C TRP A 91 -12.27 9.65 -4.53
N ARG A 92 -11.92 10.95 -4.54
CA ARG A 92 -10.75 11.47 -5.24
C ARG A 92 -10.00 12.58 -4.50
N PHE A 93 -8.68 12.48 -4.51
CA PHE A 93 -7.73 13.49 -4.05
C PHE A 93 -6.84 13.96 -5.21
N ASN A 94 -6.85 15.26 -5.49
CA ASN A 94 -5.99 15.91 -6.48
C ASN A 94 -4.94 16.81 -5.79
N PRO A 95 -3.66 16.41 -5.76
CA PRO A 95 -2.64 17.13 -4.98
C PRO A 95 -2.30 18.53 -5.51
N VAL A 96 -2.68 18.86 -6.75
CA VAL A 96 -2.37 20.17 -7.37
C VAL A 96 -3.59 21.09 -7.45
N ALA A 97 -4.77 20.64 -7.03
CA ALA A 97 -5.96 21.47 -6.98
C ALA A 97 -5.96 22.37 -5.74
N ALA A 98 -6.62 23.53 -5.84
CA ALA A 98 -6.80 24.43 -4.70
C ALA A 98 -7.62 23.80 -3.56
N ASP A 99 -8.69 23.06 -3.91
CA ASP A 99 -9.33 22.07 -3.03
C ASP A 99 -8.95 20.67 -3.52
N PRO A 100 -8.09 19.93 -2.79
CA PRO A 100 -7.69 18.59 -3.18
C PRO A 100 -8.83 17.58 -3.25
N VAL A 101 -9.92 17.79 -2.53
CA VAL A 101 -11.09 16.89 -2.47
C VAL A 101 -12.34 17.60 -2.96
N MET A 102 -12.25 18.28 -4.11
CA MET A 102 -13.33 19.12 -4.65
C MET A 102 -14.67 18.40 -4.80
N ASP A 103 -14.66 17.14 -5.26
CA ASP A 103 -15.85 16.32 -5.35
C ASP A 103 -16.10 15.62 -4.01
N LYS A 104 -17.25 15.92 -3.40
CA LYS A 104 -17.65 15.41 -2.09
C LYS A 104 -18.45 14.11 -2.15
N ASN A 105 -18.59 13.51 -3.33
CA ASN A 105 -19.24 12.20 -3.47
C ASN A 105 -18.29 11.05 -3.09
N ASN A 106 -18.86 9.90 -2.77
CA ASN A 106 -18.11 8.66 -2.56
C ASN A 106 -18.07 7.79 -3.83
N ALA A 107 -17.29 6.73 -3.77
CA ALA A 107 -17.32 5.63 -4.73
C ALA A 107 -17.39 4.31 -3.94
N THR A 108 -18.56 3.64 -4.03
CA THR A 108 -18.91 2.51 -3.15
C THR A 108 -17.97 1.32 -3.27
N ASP A 109 -17.37 1.10 -4.43
CA ASP A 109 -16.33 0.10 -4.63
C ASP A 109 -15.08 0.39 -3.79
N GLY A 110 -14.63 1.65 -3.76
CA GLY A 110 -13.54 2.10 -2.90
C GLY A 110 -13.88 1.96 -1.42
N ASP A 111 -15.07 2.39 -1.00
CA ASP A 111 -15.55 2.23 0.39
C ASP A 111 -15.54 0.75 0.80
N THR A 112 -16.05 -0.12 -0.07
CA THR A 112 -16.13 -1.57 0.15
C THR A 112 -14.73 -2.19 0.27
N PHE A 113 -13.77 -1.80 -0.57
CA PHE A 113 -12.40 -2.30 -0.45
C PHE A 113 -11.73 -1.85 0.84
N ILE A 114 -11.96 -0.61 1.29
CA ILE A 114 -11.40 -0.09 2.54
C ILE A 114 -11.97 -0.87 3.73
N ALA A 115 -13.29 -1.01 3.82
CA ALA A 115 -13.95 -1.78 4.87
C ALA A 115 -13.46 -3.24 4.89
N TRP A 116 -13.42 -3.88 3.72
CA TRP A 116 -12.97 -5.27 3.63
C TRP A 116 -11.50 -5.44 4.05
N ALA A 117 -10.62 -4.52 3.66
CA ALA A 117 -9.23 -4.55 4.07
C ALA A 117 -9.06 -4.36 5.59
N LEU A 118 -9.86 -3.48 6.20
CA LEU A 118 -9.89 -3.29 7.66
C LEU A 118 -10.37 -4.56 8.39
N LEU A 119 -11.43 -5.21 7.91
CA LEU A 119 -11.89 -6.49 8.44
C LEU A 119 -10.79 -7.56 8.36
N LYS A 120 -10.12 -7.67 7.22
CA LYS A 120 -9.02 -8.63 7.02
C LYS A 120 -7.82 -8.31 7.91
N ALA A 121 -7.44 -7.04 8.03
CA ALA A 121 -6.37 -6.57 8.90
C ALA A 121 -6.66 -6.86 10.38
N GLY A 122 -7.86 -6.52 10.85
CA GLY A 122 -8.31 -6.77 12.21
C GLY A 122 -8.30 -8.26 12.57
N THR A 123 -8.71 -9.11 11.64
CA THR A 123 -8.65 -10.57 11.81
C THR A 123 -7.20 -11.08 11.82
N GLN A 124 -6.37 -10.65 10.86
CA GLN A 124 -5.00 -11.16 10.69
C GLN A 124 -4.06 -10.71 11.81
N TRP A 125 -4.21 -9.49 12.31
CA TRP A 125 -3.36 -8.91 13.35
C TRP A 125 -4.03 -8.84 14.72
N ASN A 126 -5.23 -9.42 14.86
CA ASN A 126 -6.01 -9.47 16.11
C ASN A 126 -6.17 -8.09 16.77
N ASP A 127 -6.56 -7.08 15.97
CA ASP A 127 -6.69 -5.69 16.40
C ASP A 127 -8.14 -5.20 16.22
N SER A 128 -8.82 -4.99 17.34
CA SER A 128 -10.22 -4.58 17.37
C SER A 128 -10.45 -3.18 16.81
N ASN A 129 -9.42 -2.33 16.73
CA ASN A 129 -9.58 -1.00 16.16
C ASN A 129 -9.85 -1.05 14.65
N TYR A 130 -9.21 -1.96 13.91
CA TYR A 130 -9.52 -2.14 12.49
C TYR A 130 -10.91 -2.77 12.30
N LEU A 131 -11.30 -3.72 13.17
CA LEU A 131 -12.64 -4.33 13.12
C LEU A 131 -13.73 -3.28 13.34
N ASN A 132 -13.62 -2.48 14.41
CA ASN A 132 -14.57 -1.41 14.70
C ASN A 132 -14.60 -0.35 13.58
N ALA A 133 -13.45 -0.06 12.96
CA ALA A 133 -13.40 0.85 11.82
C ALA A 133 -14.09 0.26 10.58
N SER A 134 -13.99 -1.06 10.36
CA SER A 134 -14.73 -1.75 9.30
C SER A 134 -16.24 -1.71 9.53
N ASP A 135 -16.70 -1.96 10.76
CA ASP A 135 -18.13 -1.98 11.08
C ASP A 135 -18.80 -0.60 10.96
N ALA A 136 -17.99 0.47 11.07
CA ALA A 136 -18.46 1.85 10.98
C ALA A 136 -18.55 2.41 9.55
N ILE A 137 -18.00 1.69 8.56
CA ILE A 137 -18.05 2.06 7.13
C ILE A 137 -19.23 1.34 6.48
#